data_AF-A0A7S1FL54-F1
#
_entry.id   AF-A0A7S1FL54-F1
#
_cell.length_a   1.000
_cell.length_b   1.000
_cell.length_c   1.000
_cell.angle_alpha   90.00
_cell.angle_beta   90.00
_cell.angle_gamma   90.00
#
_symmetry.space_group_name_H-M   'P 1'
#
loop_
_entity.id
_entity.type
_entity.pdbx_description
1 polymer ?
#
loop_
_entity_poly.entity_id
_entity_poly.type
_entity_poly.pdbx_seq_one_letter_code
_entity_poly.pdbx_strand_id
1 'polypeptide(L)'
;WDGEWWVADEDMFQFPKGVIVGQRNTTCAYGDSVMSVDYDGTNCPSGNGAVTIGKENAATGRQSVVLGGYKNTASETYSAVLSGFENTATGSLSAVLGGSLNEASGSRSTVSGGYLNIASAMDSVVSGGSYNTAEGQFSAVSAGRSNTAKGLNSAVSGGNLNTADEENSWVAVFPFTWDGEWW
;
A
#
# COMPACT_ATOMS: atom_id res chain seq x y z
N TRP A 1 19.63 18.47 32.31
CA TRP A 1 18.84 18.93 31.15
C TRP A 1 17.46 18.38 31.40
N ASP A 2 16.65 19.16 32.10
CA ASP A 2 15.56 18.63 32.90
C ASP A 2 14.28 19.10 32.21
N GLY A 3 13.71 18.22 31.40
CA GLY A 3 12.52 18.46 30.59
C GLY A 3 11.87 17.11 30.33
N GLU A 4 10.62 16.98 30.74
CA GLU A 4 9.94 15.69 30.75
C GLU A 4 9.69 15.20 29.32
N TRP A 5 9.92 13.91 29.08
CA TRP A 5 9.81 13.30 27.75
C TRP A 5 8.36 12.98 27.36
N TRP A 6 7.42 13.42 28.19
CA TRP A 6 5.97 13.43 28.01
C TRP A 6 5.41 14.66 28.73
N VAL A 7 4.17 15.05 28.38
CA VAL A 7 3.35 15.98 29.16
C VAL A 7 2.02 15.28 29.42
N ALA A 8 1.46 15.43 30.62
CA ALA A 8 0.08 15.05 30.91
C ALA A 8 -0.69 16.24 31.46
N ASP A 9 -1.91 16.41 30.97
CA ASP A 9 -2.91 17.38 31.43
C ASP A 9 -4.24 16.62 31.63
N GLU A 10 -5.30 17.24 32.17
CA GLU A 10 -6.54 16.51 32.49
C GLU A 10 -7.19 15.83 31.27
N ASP A 11 -6.96 16.36 30.06
CA ASP A 11 -7.50 15.83 28.80
C ASP A 11 -6.58 14.82 28.07
N MET A 12 -5.25 14.90 28.18
CA MET A 12 -4.32 14.22 27.25
C MET A 12 -2.95 13.84 27.82
N PHE A 13 -2.34 12.80 27.22
CA PHE A 13 -0.91 12.50 27.31
C PHE A 13 -0.20 12.79 25.97
N GLN A 14 0.85 13.59 25.98
CA GLN A 14 1.66 13.94 24.81
C GLN A 14 3.02 13.23 24.84
N PHE A 15 3.39 12.55 23.75
CA PHE A 15 4.70 11.89 23.58
C PHE A 15 5.45 12.43 22.35
N PRO A 16 6.33 13.45 22.48
CA PRO A 16 6.97 14.12 21.34
C PRO A 16 8.00 13.27 20.57
N LYS A 17 8.42 12.12 21.10
CA LYS A 17 9.35 11.20 20.42
C LYS A 17 8.67 9.94 19.90
N GLY A 18 7.87 9.28 20.73
CA GLY A 18 7.01 8.20 20.28
C GLY A 18 6.63 7.22 21.37
N VAL A 19 5.76 6.27 21.02
CA VAL A 19 5.23 5.23 21.90
C VAL A 19 5.55 3.86 21.31
N ILE A 20 6.10 2.95 22.12
CA ILE A 20 6.35 1.56 21.74
C ILE A 20 5.59 0.66 22.72
N VAL A 21 4.71 -0.18 22.19
CA VAL A 21 3.97 -1.20 22.93
C VAL A 21 4.57 -2.57 22.60
N GLY A 22 5.18 -3.21 23.59
CA GLY A 22 5.95 -4.44 23.44
C GLY A 22 7.45 -4.17 23.31
N GLN A 23 8.12 -4.79 22.35
CA GLN A 23 9.58 -4.72 22.19
C GLN A 23 10.01 -3.68 21.14
N ARG A 24 11.24 -3.17 21.30
CA ARG A 24 11.87 -2.20 20.38
C ARG A 24 12.88 -2.90 19.48
N ASN A 25 12.81 -2.63 18.17
CA ASN A 25 13.86 -3.03 17.24
C ASN A 25 15.14 -2.22 17.50
N THR A 26 16.22 -2.90 17.89
CA THR A 26 17.50 -2.24 18.24
C THR A 26 18.35 -1.83 17.03
N THR A 27 18.03 -2.33 15.82
CA THR A 27 18.71 -1.93 14.56
C THR A 27 17.98 -0.81 13.82
N CYS A 28 16.72 -0.53 14.17
CA CYS A 28 15.95 0.56 13.57
C CYS A 28 16.32 1.93 14.14
N ALA A 29 16.56 2.90 13.25
CA ALA A 29 16.60 4.32 13.58
C ALA A 29 15.17 4.88 13.61
N TYR A 30 14.52 4.87 14.77
CA TYR A 30 13.16 5.39 14.96
C TYR A 30 13.07 6.89 14.64
N GLY A 31 11.99 7.31 13.97
CA GLY A 31 11.68 8.72 13.73
C GLY A 31 11.09 9.43 14.95
N ASP A 32 10.80 10.73 14.81
CA ASP A 32 10.08 11.53 15.82
C ASP A 32 8.55 11.38 15.69
N SER A 33 7.83 11.51 16.81
CA SER A 33 6.37 11.34 16.93
C SER A 33 5.82 10.00 16.39
N VAL A 34 6.54 8.89 16.61
CA VAL A 34 6.19 7.56 16.07
C VAL A 34 5.34 6.70 17.00
N MET A 35 4.61 5.72 16.44
CA MET A 35 3.90 4.70 17.22
C MET A 35 4.22 3.28 16.72
N SER A 36 4.65 2.40 17.62
CA SER A 36 4.96 1.00 17.33
C SER A 36 4.17 0.05 18.23
N VAL A 37 3.55 -0.99 17.67
CA VAL A 37 2.93 -2.10 18.42
C VAL A 37 3.52 -3.41 17.89
N ASP A 38 4.38 -4.03 18.68
CA ASP A 38 5.21 -5.16 18.24
C ASP A 38 5.61 -6.06 19.43
N TYR A 39 5.29 -7.34 19.35
CA TYR A 39 5.67 -8.31 20.38
C TYR A 39 7.13 -8.78 20.26
N ASP A 40 7.67 -8.89 19.05
CA ASP A 40 8.99 -9.47 18.76
C ASP A 40 10.11 -8.42 18.67
N GLY A 41 9.78 -7.14 18.45
CA GLY A 41 10.76 -6.04 18.36
C GLY A 41 11.49 -6.01 17.02
N THR A 42 10.73 -6.04 15.93
CA THR A 42 11.18 -6.23 14.54
C THR A 42 10.74 -5.12 13.60
N ASN A 43 9.62 -4.45 13.89
CA ASN A 43 9.09 -3.32 13.14
C ASN A 43 10.05 -2.13 13.14
N CYS A 44 10.00 -1.30 12.10
CA CYS A 44 10.83 -0.11 11.97
C CYS A 44 10.04 1.13 11.47
N PRO A 45 9.46 1.92 12.38
CA PRO A 45 8.92 3.24 12.07
C PRO A 45 10.05 4.28 12.06
N SER A 46 10.85 4.32 10.99
CA SER A 46 11.95 5.30 10.86
C SER A 46 11.50 6.66 10.32
N GLY A 47 10.29 6.76 9.78
CA GLY A 47 9.72 8.01 9.31
C GLY A 47 9.20 8.89 10.46
N ASN A 48 9.36 10.21 10.34
CA ASN A 48 8.74 11.13 11.31
C ASN A 48 7.21 11.08 11.19
N GLY A 49 6.51 10.85 12.30
CA GLY A 49 5.07 10.62 12.36
C GLY A 49 4.63 9.24 11.86
N ALA A 50 5.55 8.27 11.76
CA ALA A 50 5.24 6.95 11.23
C ALA A 50 4.59 6.00 12.26
N VAL A 51 3.77 5.08 11.76
CA VAL A 51 3.07 4.06 12.58
C VAL A 51 3.37 2.66 12.07
N THR A 52 3.73 1.73 12.95
CA THR A 52 3.93 0.30 12.62
C THR A 52 3.27 -0.62 13.64
N ILE A 53 2.36 -1.48 13.18
CA ILE A 53 1.70 -2.52 13.97
C ILE A 53 1.98 -3.88 13.31
N GLY A 54 2.21 -4.93 14.09
CA GLY A 54 2.45 -6.29 13.57
C GLY A 54 3.91 -6.73 13.73
N LYS A 55 4.48 -7.39 12.71
CA LYS A 55 5.84 -7.97 12.74
C LYS A 55 6.64 -7.66 11.47
N GLU A 56 7.94 -7.35 11.62
CA GLU A 56 8.90 -7.05 10.55
C GLU A 56 8.44 -5.91 9.59
N ASN A 57 7.49 -5.09 10.03
CA ASN A 57 6.85 -4.05 9.22
C ASN A 57 7.66 -2.74 9.26
N ALA A 58 7.92 -2.13 8.10
CA ALA A 58 8.71 -0.91 7.96
C ALA A 58 7.85 0.28 7.51
N ALA A 59 7.86 1.38 8.27
CA ALA A 59 7.22 2.64 7.92
C ALA A 59 8.30 3.74 7.90
N THR A 60 8.99 3.88 6.78
CA THR A 60 10.21 4.70 6.68
C THR A 60 9.95 6.08 6.09
N GLY A 61 8.82 6.27 5.41
CA GLY A 61 8.42 7.56 4.84
C GLY A 61 7.85 8.51 5.90
N ARG A 62 7.96 9.82 5.68
CA ARG A 62 7.31 10.82 6.55
C ARG A 62 5.80 10.57 6.59
N GLN A 63 5.25 10.42 7.80
CA GLN A 63 3.82 10.16 8.04
C GLN A 63 3.31 8.92 7.27
N SER A 64 4.19 7.93 7.08
CA SER A 64 3.85 6.63 6.51
C SER A 64 3.27 5.69 7.56
N VAL A 65 2.44 4.74 7.14
CA VAL A 65 1.63 3.94 8.05
C VAL A 65 1.61 2.47 7.63
N VAL A 66 1.92 1.56 8.56
CA VAL A 66 1.66 0.13 8.44
C VAL A 66 0.79 -0.34 9.61
N LEU A 67 -0.50 -0.63 9.35
CA LEU A 67 -1.48 -0.94 10.41
C LEU A 67 -1.55 -2.43 10.82
N GLY A 68 -0.76 -3.31 10.20
CA GLY A 68 -0.76 -4.73 10.56
C GLY A 68 0.01 -5.63 9.61
N GLY A 69 -0.13 -6.93 9.82
CA GLY A 69 0.44 -7.97 8.97
C GLY A 69 1.93 -8.24 9.24
N TYR A 70 2.61 -8.77 8.22
CA TYR A 70 3.98 -9.26 8.32
C TYR A 70 4.84 -8.77 7.13
N LYS A 71 6.00 -8.17 7.42
CA LYS A 71 6.98 -7.65 6.42
C LYS A 71 6.44 -6.62 5.41
N ASN A 72 5.38 -5.90 5.76
CA ASN A 72 4.84 -4.84 4.93
C ASN A 72 5.71 -3.57 5.01
N THR A 73 5.92 -2.90 3.87
CA THR A 73 6.77 -1.70 3.76
C THR A 73 5.98 -0.50 3.24
N ALA A 74 6.01 0.63 3.95
CA ALA A 74 5.50 1.92 3.52
C ALA A 74 6.66 2.95 3.57
N SER A 75 7.29 3.24 2.43
CA SER A 75 8.61 3.92 2.42
C SER A 75 8.58 5.40 2.06
N GLU A 76 7.49 5.89 1.47
CA GLU A 76 7.37 7.26 0.97
C GLU A 76 6.40 8.12 1.79
N THR A 77 6.42 9.42 1.53
CA THR A 77 5.62 10.44 2.23
C THR A 77 4.13 10.15 2.07
N TYR A 78 3.42 10.00 3.20
CA TYR A 78 2.02 9.57 3.28
C TYR A 78 1.71 8.21 2.60
N SER A 79 2.69 7.34 2.39
CA SER A 79 2.45 5.97 1.90
C SER A 79 1.81 5.09 3.00
N ALA A 80 0.94 4.17 2.63
CA ALA A 80 0.23 3.32 3.58
C ALA A 80 0.14 1.85 3.15
N VAL A 81 0.33 0.94 4.11
CA VAL A 81 -0.06 -0.48 3.98
C VAL A 81 -0.97 -0.86 5.14
N LEU A 82 -2.21 -1.25 4.88
CA LEU A 82 -3.17 -1.52 5.97
C LEU A 82 -2.91 -2.88 6.65
N SER A 83 -2.55 -3.92 5.89
CA SER A 83 -2.26 -5.25 6.44
C SER A 83 -1.62 -6.15 5.36
N GLY A 84 -1.55 -7.47 5.64
CA GLY A 84 -1.16 -8.50 4.68
C GLY A 84 0.27 -9.01 4.86
N PHE A 85 0.87 -9.53 3.80
CA PHE A 85 2.20 -10.16 3.82
C PHE A 85 3.10 -9.65 2.69
N GLU A 86 4.29 -9.14 3.03
CA GLU A 86 5.30 -8.66 2.07
C GLU A 86 4.75 -7.65 1.03
N ASN A 87 3.74 -6.84 1.39
CA ASN A 87 3.21 -5.78 0.54
C ASN A 87 4.05 -4.49 0.65
N THR A 88 4.13 -3.72 -0.43
CA THR A 88 5.00 -2.53 -0.55
C THR A 88 4.26 -1.32 -1.09
N ALA A 89 4.31 -0.19 -0.36
CA ALA A 89 3.83 1.13 -0.79
C ALA A 89 5.03 2.10 -0.85
N THR A 90 5.57 2.29 -2.05
CA THR A 90 6.82 3.04 -2.33
C THR A 90 6.58 4.35 -3.07
N GLY A 91 5.35 4.63 -3.51
CA GLY A 91 4.99 5.93 -4.09
C GLY A 91 4.55 6.96 -3.04
N SER A 92 4.81 8.25 -3.28
CA SER A 92 4.24 9.32 -2.44
C SER A 92 2.71 9.31 -2.55
N LEU A 93 2.00 9.30 -1.41
CA LEU A 93 0.54 9.08 -1.29
C LEU A 93 0.04 7.73 -1.86
N SER A 94 0.91 6.71 -2.00
CA SER A 94 0.49 5.36 -2.45
C SER A 94 -0.16 4.54 -1.33
N ALA A 95 -1.02 3.58 -1.69
CA ALA A 95 -1.71 2.72 -0.73
C ALA A 95 -1.78 1.24 -1.17
N VAL A 96 -1.50 0.33 -0.24
CA VAL A 96 -1.87 -1.10 -0.35
C VAL A 96 -2.81 -1.50 0.78
N LEU A 97 -4.04 -1.90 0.45
CA LEU A 97 -5.07 -2.17 1.47
C LEU A 97 -4.95 -3.57 2.10
N GLY A 98 -4.18 -4.48 1.48
CA GLY A 98 -3.92 -5.81 2.04
C GLY A 98 -3.43 -6.81 0.99
N GLY A 99 -3.71 -8.09 1.22
CA GLY A 99 -3.28 -9.18 0.33
C GLY A 99 -1.83 -9.61 0.58
N SER A 100 -1.15 -10.09 -0.45
CA SER A 100 0.22 -10.60 -0.37
C SER A 100 1.06 -10.20 -1.59
N LEU A 101 2.31 -9.78 -1.38
CA LEU A 101 3.29 -9.40 -2.41
C LEU A 101 2.78 -8.31 -3.39
N ASN A 102 1.87 -7.44 -2.96
CA ASN A 102 1.34 -6.37 -3.79
C ASN A 102 2.22 -5.10 -3.71
N GLU A 103 2.38 -4.38 -4.82
CA GLU A 103 3.24 -3.19 -4.92
C GLU A 103 2.46 -1.96 -5.42
N ALA A 104 2.52 -0.85 -4.67
CA ALA A 104 2.02 0.47 -5.08
C ALA A 104 3.21 1.46 -5.12
N SER A 105 3.90 1.50 -6.25
CA SER A 105 5.13 2.30 -6.43
C SER A 105 4.91 3.64 -7.14
N GLY A 106 3.79 3.81 -7.85
CA GLY A 106 3.42 5.09 -8.44
C GLY A 106 2.91 6.11 -7.40
N SER A 107 3.12 7.41 -7.61
CA SER A 107 2.53 8.42 -6.72
C SER A 107 1.00 8.41 -6.83
N ARG A 108 0.29 8.40 -5.69
CA ARG A 108 -1.16 8.18 -5.58
C ARG A 108 -1.67 6.86 -6.17
N SER A 109 -0.78 5.92 -6.46
CA SER A 109 -1.18 4.58 -6.91
C SER A 109 -1.85 3.79 -5.79
N THR A 110 -2.76 2.89 -6.14
CA THR A 110 -3.51 2.08 -5.16
C THR A 110 -3.59 0.62 -5.59
N VAL A 111 -3.25 -0.30 -4.69
CA VAL A 111 -3.59 -1.71 -4.80
C VAL A 111 -4.55 -2.11 -3.68
N SER A 112 -5.81 -2.41 -4.02
CA SER A 112 -6.84 -2.73 -3.03
C SER A 112 -6.67 -4.12 -2.39
N GLY A 113 -5.79 -4.95 -2.94
CA GLY A 113 -5.40 -6.24 -2.37
C GLY A 113 -5.12 -7.29 -3.45
N GLY A 114 -5.29 -8.57 -3.10
CA GLY A 114 -5.01 -9.70 -3.98
C GLY A 114 -3.59 -10.25 -3.80
N TYR A 115 -2.98 -10.75 -4.88
CA TYR A 115 -1.68 -11.43 -4.84
C TYR A 115 -0.78 -11.05 -6.02
N LEU A 116 0.42 -10.52 -5.77
CA LEU A 116 1.37 -10.07 -6.81
C LEU A 116 0.76 -9.05 -7.80
N ASN A 117 -0.05 -8.11 -7.30
CA ASN A 117 -0.60 -7.01 -8.10
C ASN A 117 0.27 -5.75 -7.98
N ILE A 118 0.50 -5.04 -9.09
CA ILE A 118 1.45 -3.92 -9.19
C ILE A 118 0.75 -2.67 -9.75
N ALA A 119 0.83 -1.54 -9.05
CA ALA A 119 0.40 -0.23 -9.53
C ALA A 119 1.60 0.73 -9.51
N SER A 120 2.32 0.83 -10.64
CA SER A 120 3.65 1.44 -10.71
C SER A 120 3.66 2.87 -11.27
N ALA A 121 2.58 3.31 -11.91
CA ALA A 121 2.47 4.65 -12.50
C ALA A 121 1.63 5.61 -11.65
N MET A 122 1.77 6.92 -11.93
CA MET A 122 1.04 7.95 -11.19
C MET A 122 -0.49 7.80 -11.38
N ASP A 123 -1.23 7.87 -10.28
CA ASP A 123 -2.69 7.65 -10.22
C ASP A 123 -3.16 6.28 -10.78
N SER A 124 -2.26 5.29 -10.85
CA SER A 124 -2.61 3.94 -11.33
C SER A 124 -3.30 3.08 -10.26
N VAL A 125 -4.23 2.20 -10.66
CA VAL A 125 -5.05 1.43 -9.73
C VAL A 125 -5.14 -0.05 -10.12
N VAL A 126 -4.93 -0.95 -9.15
CA VAL A 126 -5.31 -2.36 -9.27
C VAL A 126 -6.26 -2.74 -8.14
N SER A 127 -7.55 -2.93 -8.46
CA SER A 127 -8.57 -3.16 -7.43
C SER A 127 -8.62 -4.60 -6.89
N GLY A 128 -7.80 -5.51 -7.43
CA GLY A 128 -7.59 -6.85 -6.89
C GLY A 128 -7.21 -7.90 -7.94
N GLY A 129 -7.43 -9.17 -7.61
CA GLY A 129 -7.08 -10.32 -8.46
C GLY A 129 -5.66 -10.84 -8.20
N SER A 130 -4.97 -11.33 -9.24
CA SER A 130 -3.57 -11.76 -9.07
C SER A 130 -2.70 -11.53 -10.31
N TYR A 131 -1.42 -11.17 -10.13
CA TYR A 131 -0.49 -10.86 -11.22
C TYR A 131 -0.96 -9.71 -12.14
N ASN A 132 -1.82 -8.81 -11.65
CA ASN A 132 -2.38 -7.71 -12.44
C ASN A 132 -1.52 -6.45 -12.30
N THR A 133 -1.26 -5.75 -13.41
CA THR A 133 -0.30 -4.64 -13.46
C THR A 133 -0.88 -3.38 -14.11
N ALA A 134 -0.78 -2.24 -13.43
CA ALA A 134 -1.13 -0.91 -13.94
C ALA A 134 0.15 -0.07 -14.09
N GLU A 135 0.66 -0.02 -15.33
CA GLU A 135 1.90 0.61 -15.80
C GLU A 135 1.67 1.99 -16.44
N GLY A 136 0.44 2.32 -16.84
CA GLY A 136 0.10 3.61 -17.43
C GLY A 136 -0.31 4.65 -16.40
N GLN A 137 0.02 5.93 -16.62
CA GLN A 137 -0.53 7.01 -15.82
C GLN A 137 -2.07 7.03 -15.93
N PHE A 138 -2.78 7.21 -14.81
CA PHE A 138 -4.24 7.05 -14.70
C PHE A 138 -4.79 5.67 -15.15
N SER A 139 -3.94 4.65 -15.31
CA SER A 139 -4.40 3.32 -15.77
C SER A 139 -5.05 2.48 -14.68
N ALA A 140 -5.97 1.61 -15.06
CA ALA A 140 -6.74 0.80 -14.12
C ALA A 140 -6.88 -0.67 -14.54
N VAL A 141 -6.64 -1.60 -13.60
CA VAL A 141 -7.02 -3.01 -13.73
C VAL A 141 -8.00 -3.37 -12.62
N SER A 142 -9.25 -3.66 -12.97
CA SER A 142 -10.31 -3.86 -11.97
C SER A 142 -10.16 -5.18 -11.21
N ALA A 143 -9.85 -6.28 -11.90
CA ALA A 143 -9.76 -7.61 -11.30
C ALA A 143 -9.10 -8.63 -12.27
N GLY A 144 -9.28 -9.92 -12.01
CA GLY A 144 -8.88 -11.01 -12.89
C GLY A 144 -7.48 -11.53 -12.60
N ARG A 145 -6.81 -12.10 -13.60
CA ARG A 145 -5.46 -12.67 -13.45
C ARG A 145 -4.54 -12.31 -14.63
N SER A 146 -3.34 -11.83 -14.35
CA SER A 146 -2.31 -11.57 -15.37
C SER A 146 -2.76 -10.54 -16.43
N ASN A 147 -3.52 -9.54 -16.02
CA ASN A 147 -4.01 -8.45 -16.87
C ASN A 147 -3.14 -7.20 -16.73
N THR A 148 -2.83 -6.52 -17.84
CA THR A 148 -1.92 -5.36 -17.83
C THR A 148 -2.51 -4.11 -18.51
N ALA A 149 -2.47 -2.96 -17.84
CA ALA A 149 -2.85 -1.65 -18.42
C ALA A 149 -1.60 -0.76 -18.50
N LYS A 150 -1.09 -0.49 -19.71
CA LYS A 150 0.18 0.24 -19.95
C LYS A 150 -0.02 1.64 -20.54
N GLY A 151 -1.06 1.85 -21.33
CA GLY A 151 -1.34 3.15 -21.94
C GLY A 151 -1.75 4.21 -20.91
N LEU A 152 -1.43 5.47 -21.18
CA LEU A 152 -2.02 6.60 -20.43
C LEU A 152 -3.55 6.52 -20.55
N ASN A 153 -4.25 6.66 -19.42
CA ASN A 153 -5.71 6.46 -19.28
C ASN A 153 -6.23 5.04 -19.67
N SER A 154 -5.37 4.03 -19.82
CA SER A 154 -5.81 2.69 -20.25
C SER A 154 -6.52 1.89 -19.16
N ALA A 155 -7.46 1.02 -19.54
CA ALA A 155 -8.25 0.23 -18.59
C ALA A 155 -8.43 -1.24 -19.00
N VAL A 156 -8.39 -2.15 -18.02
CA VAL A 156 -8.78 -3.56 -18.18
C VAL A 156 -9.81 -3.95 -17.13
N SER A 157 -11.03 -4.30 -17.57
CA SER A 157 -12.15 -4.59 -16.66
C SER A 157 -12.05 -5.95 -15.94
N GLY A 158 -11.17 -6.86 -16.37
CA GLY A 158 -10.99 -8.15 -15.73
C GLY A 158 -10.46 -9.24 -16.66
N GLY A 159 -10.94 -10.47 -16.47
CA GLY A 159 -10.57 -11.64 -17.29
C GLY A 159 -9.18 -12.18 -17.00
N ASN A 160 -8.53 -12.75 -18.01
CA ASN A 160 -7.20 -13.34 -17.90
C ASN A 160 -6.35 -13.04 -19.14
N LEU A 161 -5.08 -12.67 -18.92
CA LEU A 161 -4.08 -12.41 -19.97
C LEU A 161 -4.44 -11.26 -20.95
N ASN A 162 -5.26 -10.31 -20.51
CA ASN A 162 -5.59 -9.12 -21.30
C ASN A 162 -4.49 -8.05 -21.21
N THR A 163 -4.31 -7.24 -22.26
CA THR A 163 -3.43 -6.06 -22.24
C THR A 163 -4.10 -4.88 -22.93
N ALA A 164 -4.01 -3.70 -22.31
CA ALA A 164 -4.43 -2.41 -22.86
C ALA A 164 -3.19 -1.48 -22.93
N ASP A 165 -2.61 -1.31 -24.11
CA ASP A 165 -1.31 -0.67 -24.31
C ASP A 165 -1.36 0.72 -24.98
N GLU A 166 -2.30 0.97 -25.87
CA GLU A 166 -2.52 2.29 -26.47
C GLU A 166 -3.11 3.33 -25.49
N GLU A 167 -2.91 4.61 -25.76
CA GLU A 167 -3.51 5.71 -24.99
C GLU A 167 -5.05 5.68 -25.06
N ASN A 168 -5.72 5.86 -23.93
CA ASN A 168 -7.18 5.79 -23.78
C ASN A 168 -7.80 4.43 -24.18
N SER A 169 -7.00 3.36 -24.31
CA SER A 169 -7.49 2.02 -24.67
C SER A 169 -8.25 1.33 -23.53
N TRP A 170 -9.25 0.53 -23.88
CA TRP A 170 -10.05 -0.24 -22.92
C TRP A 170 -10.26 -1.68 -23.38
N VAL A 171 -9.90 -2.64 -22.52
CA VAL A 171 -10.28 -4.05 -22.69
C VAL A 171 -11.43 -4.40 -21.76
N ALA A 172 -12.62 -4.49 -22.36
CA ALA A 172 -13.80 -5.09 -21.76
C ALA A 172 -13.69 -6.62 -21.73
N VAL A 173 -14.19 -7.25 -20.67
CA VAL A 173 -14.36 -8.71 -20.63
C VAL A 173 -15.80 -9.01 -20.25
N PHE A 174 -16.59 -9.35 -21.27
CA PHE A 174 -17.98 -9.74 -21.07
C PHE A 174 -18.06 -11.23 -20.73
N PRO A 175 -18.82 -11.64 -19.70
CA PRO A 175 -19.21 -13.04 -19.51
C PRO A 175 -20.30 -13.47 -20.51
N PHE A 176 -20.69 -12.59 -21.43
CA PHE A 176 -21.80 -12.78 -22.36
C PHE A 176 -21.32 -13.34 -23.69
N THR A 177 -21.42 -14.66 -23.85
CA THR A 177 -21.54 -15.25 -25.19
C THR A 177 -22.89 -14.83 -25.76
N TRP A 178 -22.89 -14.18 -26.93
CA TRP A 178 -24.12 -13.98 -27.69
C TRP A 178 -24.73 -15.34 -28.03
N ASP A 179 -25.88 -15.67 -27.43
CA ASP A 179 -26.54 -16.98 -27.54
C ASP A 179 -27.31 -17.15 -28.86
N GLY A 180 -27.68 -16.03 -29.49
CA GLY A 180 -28.24 -15.98 -30.85
C GLY A 180 -29.51 -15.17 -30.96
N GLU A 181 -30.23 -14.92 -29.86
CA GLU A 181 -31.62 -14.49 -29.90
C GLU A 181 -31.82 -12.99 -29.63
N TRP A 182 -32.50 -12.32 -30.56
CA TRP A 182 -33.15 -11.03 -30.30
C TRP A 182 -34.65 -11.30 -30.08
N TRP A 183 -35.17 -11.07 -28.88
CA TRP A 183 -36.61 -10.94 -28.59
C TRP A 183 -36.88 -9.97 -27.43
#